data_AF-A0A660THM6-F1
#
_entry.id   AF-A0A660THM6-F1
#
_cell.length_a   1.000
_cell.length_b   1.000
_cell.length_c   1.000
_cell.angle_alpha   90.00
_cell.angle_beta   90.00
_cell.angle_gamma   90.00
#
_symmetry.space_group_name_H-M   'P 1'
#
loop_
_entity.id
_entity.type
_entity.pdbx_description
1 polymer ?
#
loop_
_entity_poly.entity_id
_entity_poly.type
_entity_poly.pdbx_seq_one_letter_code
_entity_poly.pdbx_strand_id
1 'polypeptide(L)'
;NACFAGAMIPVLTLAIPGAAPAAVLLAAMFIHRVRPGPLIMIEFPSFVYEVVVMVLLASAAMLILGLSMVKWLVKVLAVPREKLMPIIFVLCVVGAFAIQSRTFDIGVMVFFGVVGYFLREMDYPMAPLVLGIILGDILDKNLRRSLILSDGHLAPFFNQPIGLVLFFVTLLVILSKMKWFQNIMLGLKNLITTPFRKNKEV
;
A
#
# COMPACT_ATOMS: atom_id res chain seq x y z
N ASN A 1 4.77 11.08 8.18
CA ASN A 1 4.77 10.67 9.59
C ASN A 1 3.41 10.16 10.04
N ALA A 2 2.32 10.96 9.98
CA ALA A 2 0.99 10.57 10.48
C ALA A 2 0.35 9.32 9.84
N CYS A 3 0.72 8.97 8.61
CA CYS A 3 0.08 7.86 7.89
C CYS A 3 0.69 6.47 8.19
N PHE A 4 1.96 6.41 8.62
CA PHE A 4 2.65 5.12 8.78
C PHE A 4 2.17 4.34 10.01
N ALA A 5 2.06 5.00 11.16
CA ALA A 5 1.56 4.36 12.39
C ALA A 5 0.11 3.86 12.21
N GLY A 6 -0.74 4.63 11.52
CA GLY A 6 -2.11 4.22 11.20
C GLY A 6 -2.17 3.06 10.19
N ALA A 7 -1.26 3.02 9.22
CA ALA A 7 -1.15 1.92 8.26
C ALA A 7 -0.58 0.61 8.86
N MET A 8 0.03 0.66 10.05
CA MET A 8 0.57 -0.52 10.72
C MET A 8 -0.50 -1.37 11.40
N ILE A 9 -1.59 -0.75 11.87
CA ILE A 9 -2.70 -1.44 12.52
C ILE A 9 -3.25 -2.57 11.64
N PRO A 10 -3.68 -2.32 10.38
CA PRO A 10 -4.18 -3.39 9.49
C PRO A 10 -3.10 -4.39 9.06
N VAL A 11 -1.82 -4.00 9.06
CA VAL A 11 -0.71 -4.94 8.82
C VAL A 11 -0.63 -5.93 9.96
N LEU A 12 -0.60 -5.48 11.22
CA LEU A 12 -0.43 -6.36 12.37
C LEU A 12 -1.66 -7.24 12.62
N THR A 13 -2.87 -6.71 12.41
CA THR A 13 -4.12 -7.43 12.71
C THR A 13 -4.62 -8.29 11.57
N LEU A 14 -4.46 -7.86 10.31
CA LEU A 14 -5.03 -8.54 9.14
C LEU A 14 -3.98 -9.03 8.15
N ALA A 15 -2.68 -8.72 8.35
CA ALA A 15 -1.62 -8.93 7.36
C ALA A 15 -1.88 -8.22 6.02
N ILE A 16 -2.64 -7.11 6.03
CA ILE A 16 -2.98 -6.33 4.84
C ILE A 16 -2.26 -4.98 4.91
N PRO A 17 -1.28 -4.71 4.03
CA PRO A 17 -0.59 -3.43 4.05
C PRO A 17 -1.40 -2.34 3.35
N GLY A 18 -1.62 -1.23 4.05
CA GLY A 18 -2.30 -0.04 3.53
C GLY A 18 -1.37 0.99 2.87
N ALA A 19 -0.05 0.78 2.91
CA ALA A 19 0.95 1.69 2.36
C ALA A 19 2.22 0.93 1.95
N ALA A 20 3.00 1.50 1.03
CA ALA A 20 4.24 0.87 0.54
C ALA A 20 5.25 0.54 1.67
N PRO A 21 5.52 1.43 2.67
CA PRO A 21 6.43 1.09 3.76
C PRO A 21 5.89 -0.02 4.68
N ALA A 22 4.57 -0.10 4.83
CA ALA A 22 3.88 -1.15 5.58
C ALA A 22 4.03 -2.52 4.89
N ALA A 23 4.05 -2.55 3.56
CA ALA A 23 4.27 -3.77 2.79
C ALA A 23 5.72 -4.29 2.94
N VAL A 24 6.71 -3.38 2.99
CA VAL A 24 8.11 -3.74 3.28
C VAL A 24 8.25 -4.30 4.71
N LEU A 25 7.57 -3.71 5.69
CA LEU A 25 7.53 -4.23 7.05
C LEU A 25 6.93 -5.64 7.11
N LEU A 26 5.81 -5.88 6.41
CA LEU A 26 5.19 -7.19 6.29
C LEU A 26 6.16 -8.23 5.68
N ALA A 27 6.87 -7.85 4.62
CA ALA A 27 7.90 -8.70 4.01
C ALA A 27 9.04 -9.02 5.00
N ALA A 28 9.52 -8.03 5.76
CA ALA A 28 10.52 -8.24 6.79
C ALA A 28 10.04 -9.20 7.89
N MET A 29 8.78 -9.09 8.34
CA MET A 29 8.19 -10.01 9.32
C MET A 29 8.17 -11.45 8.78
N PHE A 30 7.79 -11.65 7.51
CA PHE A 30 7.82 -12.97 6.88
C PHE A 30 9.24 -13.55 6.78
N ILE A 31 10.25 -12.72 6.50
CA ILE A 31 11.67 -13.12 6.53
C ILE A 31 12.06 -13.57 7.95
N HIS A 32 11.63 -12.84 8.98
CA HIS A 32 11.84 -13.17 10.39
C HIS A 32 10.89 -14.25 10.94
N ARG A 33 10.14 -14.95 10.08
CA ARG A 33 9.18 -16.02 10.44
C ARG A 33 8.04 -15.58 11.36
N VAL A 34 7.81 -14.28 11.52
CA VAL A 34 6.67 -13.73 12.25
C VAL A 34 5.49 -13.62 11.30
N ARG A 35 4.36 -14.24 11.65
CA ARG A 35 3.13 -14.21 10.84
C ARG A 35 2.17 -13.18 11.43
N PRO A 36 2.10 -11.96 10.87
CA PRO A 36 1.08 -11.00 11.29
C PRO A 36 -0.33 -11.53 10.98
N GLY A 37 -1.29 -11.05 11.76
CA GLY A 37 -2.67 -11.53 11.72
C GLY A 37 -3.28 -11.60 13.12
N PRO A 38 -4.56 -12.00 13.23
CA PRO A 38 -5.26 -12.03 14.53
C PRO A 38 -4.61 -13.00 15.52
N LEU A 39 -3.92 -14.02 14.99
CA LEU A 39 -3.23 -15.05 15.77
C LEU A 39 -1.93 -14.56 16.40
N ILE A 40 -1.36 -13.43 15.97
CA ILE A 40 -0.08 -12.95 16.51
C ILE A 40 -0.15 -12.63 18.00
N MET A 41 -1.32 -12.20 18.49
CA MET A 41 -1.55 -11.95 19.92
C MET A 41 -1.62 -13.23 20.75
N ILE A 42 -1.88 -14.38 20.10
CA ILE A 42 -1.94 -15.70 20.74
C ILE A 42 -0.57 -16.38 20.68
N GLU A 43 0.06 -16.38 19.51
CA GLU A 43 1.39 -16.98 19.29
C GLU A 43 2.51 -16.16 19.95
N PHE A 44 2.40 -14.82 19.94
CA PHE A 44 3.39 -13.88 20.45
C PHE A 44 2.74 -12.72 21.25
N PRO A 45 2.27 -12.98 22.48
CA PRO A 45 1.48 -12.01 23.25
C PRO A 45 2.22 -10.71 23.59
N SER A 46 3.56 -10.72 23.73
CA SER A 46 4.36 -9.51 23.99
C SER A 46 4.69 -8.71 22.73
N PHE A 47 4.68 -9.35 21.56
CA PHE A 47 5.22 -8.76 20.32
C PHE A 47 4.50 -7.49 19.89
N VAL A 48 3.17 -7.46 20.00
CA VAL A 48 2.38 -6.27 19.63
C VAL A 48 2.72 -5.08 20.54
N TYR A 49 2.89 -5.31 21.84
CA TYR A 49 3.27 -4.26 22.79
C TYR A 49 4.70 -3.76 22.52
N GLU A 50 5.63 -4.66 22.25
CA GLU A 50 7.01 -4.32 21.88
C GLU A 50 7.04 -3.46 20.61
N VAL A 51 6.27 -3.83 19.57
CA VAL A 51 6.17 -3.05 18.33
C VAL A 51 5.57 -1.67 18.57
N VAL A 52 4.53 -1.55 19.40
CA VAL A 52 3.93 -0.25 19.76
C VAL A 52 4.95 0.64 20.46
N VAL A 53 5.67 0.10 21.45
CA VAL A 53 6.73 0.83 22.16
C VAL A 53 7.87 1.23 21.20
N MET A 54 8.29 0.33 20.30
CA MET A 54 9.30 0.64 19.29
C MET A 54 8.85 1.71 18.31
N VAL A 55 7.59 1.73 17.88
CA VAL A 55 7.07 2.78 16.99
C VAL A 55 6.99 4.13 17.70
N LEU A 56 6.66 4.13 18.99
CA LEU A 56 6.67 5.35 19.81
C LEU A 56 8.10 5.88 19.97
N LEU A 57 9.05 5.01 20.32
CA LEU A 57 10.47 5.34 20.38
C LEU A 57 11.03 5.78 19.02
N ALA A 58 10.66 5.12 17.93
CA ALA A 58 11.06 5.49 16.57
C ALA A 58 10.50 6.85 16.17
N SER A 59 9.27 7.18 16.60
CA SER A 59 8.68 8.50 16.37
C SER A 59 9.43 9.60 17.14
N ALA A 60 9.83 9.34 18.38
CA ALA A 60 10.67 10.24 19.16
C ALA A 60 12.08 10.38 18.56
N ALA A 61 12.71 9.27 18.19
CA ALA A 61 14.01 9.25 17.53
C ALA A 61 13.98 9.98 16.18
N MET A 62 12.91 9.81 15.39
CA MET A 62 12.71 10.51 14.13
C MET A 62 12.60 12.03 14.34
N LEU A 63 12.00 12.48 15.44
CA LEU A 63 11.95 13.91 15.77
C LEU A 63 13.36 14.45 16.07
N ILE A 64 14.14 13.75 16.89
CA ILE A 64 15.50 14.15 17.25
C ILE A 64 16.43 14.14 16.03
N LEU A 65 16.44 13.02 15.29
CA LEU A 65 17.21 12.86 14.07
C LEU A 65 16.76 13.83 12.99
N GLY A 66 15.45 14.04 12.84
CA GLY A 66 14.87 14.97 11.89
C GLY A 66 15.36 16.40 12.13
N LEU A 67 15.31 16.88 13.38
CA LEU A 67 15.78 18.22 13.74
C LEU A 67 17.31 18.37 13.59
N SER A 68 18.09 17.36 13.97
CA SER A 68 19.55 17.39 13.88
C SER A 68 20.05 17.28 12.42
N MET A 69 19.48 16.37 11.63
CA MET A 69 19.91 16.09 10.26
C MET A 69 19.27 16.96 9.18
N VAL A 70 18.26 17.78 9.51
CA VAL A 70 17.60 18.65 8.52
C VAL A 70 18.62 19.52 7.76
N LYS A 71 19.64 20.03 8.47
CA LYS A 71 20.67 20.90 7.88
C LYS A 71 21.47 20.19 6.78
N TRP A 72 21.82 18.92 7.01
CA TRP A 72 22.55 18.10 6.03
C TRP A 72 21.64 17.67 4.88
N LEU A 73 20.40 17.27 5.19
CA LEU A 73 19.44 16.78 4.21
C LEU A 73 19.02 17.86 3.22
N VAL A 74 18.84 19.10 3.69
CA VAL A 74 18.56 20.27 2.83
C VAL A 74 19.71 20.52 1.86
N LYS A 75 20.96 20.31 2.27
CA LYS A 75 22.12 20.47 1.39
C LYS A 75 22.16 19.42 0.27
N VAL A 76 21.70 18.20 0.53
CA VAL A 76 21.53 17.15 -0.49
C VAL A 76 20.37 17.49 -1.44
N LEU A 77 19.26 18.01 -0.91
CA LEU A 77 18.11 18.46 -1.72
C LEU A 77 18.43 19.68 -2.60
N ALA A 78 19.41 20.50 -2.21
CA ALA A 78 19.89 21.64 -2.99
C ALA A 78 20.74 21.23 -4.20
N VAL A 79 21.14 19.95 -4.32
CA VAL A 79 21.84 19.44 -5.50
C VAL A 79 20.89 19.47 -6.70
N PRO A 80 21.31 20.04 -7.85
CA PRO A 80 20.45 20.12 -9.03
C PRO A 80 20.03 18.72 -9.48
N ARG A 81 18.76 18.60 -9.91
CA ARG A 81 18.15 17.33 -10.32
C ARG A 81 18.94 16.61 -11.42
N GLU A 82 19.57 17.38 -12.31
CA GLU A 82 20.44 16.91 -13.39
C GLU A 82 21.61 16.05 -12.88
N LYS A 83 22.16 16.38 -11.71
CA LYS A 83 23.24 15.60 -11.08
C LYS A 83 22.69 14.52 -10.14
N LEU A 84 21.56 14.79 -9.50
CA LEU A 84 20.97 13.87 -8.53
C LEU A 84 20.41 12.61 -9.20
N MET A 85 19.73 12.75 -10.35
CA MET A 85 19.14 11.62 -11.06
C MET A 85 20.14 10.53 -11.48
N PRO A 86 21.29 10.83 -12.10
CA PRO A 86 22.26 9.79 -12.45
C PRO A 86 22.87 9.12 -11.21
N ILE A 87 23.07 9.85 -10.11
CA ILE A 87 23.53 9.25 -8.84
C ILE A 87 22.49 8.25 -8.31
N ILE A 88 21.21 8.64 -8.29
CA ILE A 88 20.10 7.76 -7.90
C ILE A 88 20.05 6.54 -8.82
N PHE A 89 20.22 6.73 -10.13
CA PHE A 89 20.20 5.63 -11.11
C PHE A 89 21.30 4.60 -10.83
N VAL A 90 22.54 5.06 -10.62
CA VAL A 90 23.65 4.18 -10.24
C VAL A 90 23.36 3.45 -8.94
N LEU A 91 22.83 4.15 -7.93
CA LEU A 91 22.46 3.53 -6.66
C LEU A 91 21.36 2.47 -6.81
N CYS A 92 20.37 2.70 -7.68
CA CYS A 92 19.33 1.73 -7.98
C CYS A 92 19.87 0.49 -8.71
N VAL A 93 20.81 0.67 -9.64
CA VAL A 93 21.49 -0.44 -10.34
C VAL A 93 22.30 -1.29 -9.35
N VAL A 94 23.09 -0.64 -8.48
CA VAL A 94 23.84 -1.30 -7.40
C VAL A 94 22.88 -2.02 -6.45
N GLY A 95 21.78 -1.38 -6.07
CA GLY A 95 20.77 -1.97 -5.18
C GLY A 95 20.10 -3.20 -5.78
N ALA A 96 19.73 -3.17 -7.06
CA ALA A 96 19.16 -4.31 -7.77
C ALA A 96 20.16 -5.48 -7.84
N PHE A 97 21.44 -5.17 -8.09
CA PHE A 97 22.49 -6.18 -8.15
C PHE A 97 22.84 -6.76 -6.76
N ALA A 98 22.80 -5.96 -5.69
CA ALA A 98 23.27 -6.36 -4.37
C ALA A 98 22.48 -7.51 -3.72
N ILE A 99 21.20 -7.71 -4.07
CA ILE A 99 20.35 -8.71 -3.41
C ILE A 99 20.65 -10.13 -3.88
N GLN A 100 20.79 -10.35 -5.19
CA GLN A 100 20.97 -11.68 -5.78
C GLN A 100 22.23 -11.81 -6.65
N SER A 101 23.04 -10.76 -6.77
CA SER A 101 24.25 -10.71 -7.62
C SER A 101 23.99 -11.13 -9.07
N ARG A 102 22.78 -10.87 -9.58
CA ARG A 102 22.33 -11.32 -10.89
C ARG A 102 22.16 -10.14 -11.84
N THR A 103 22.80 -10.20 -13.01
CA THR A 103 22.73 -9.15 -14.04
C THR A 103 21.33 -9.00 -14.66
N PHE A 104 20.53 -10.06 -14.65
CA PHE A 104 19.14 -10.00 -15.10
C PHE A 104 18.30 -9.01 -14.29
N ASP A 105 18.55 -8.88 -12.99
CA ASP A 105 17.76 -8.02 -12.11
C ASP A 105 17.97 -6.53 -12.46
N ILE A 106 19.16 -6.19 -13.00
CA ILE A 106 19.44 -4.88 -13.59
C ILE A 106 18.57 -4.66 -14.84
N GLY A 107 18.46 -5.67 -15.72
CA GLY A 107 17.60 -5.60 -16.91
C GLY A 107 16.12 -5.39 -16.55
N VAL A 108 15.63 -6.12 -15.54
CA VAL A 108 14.27 -5.96 -15.00
C VAL A 108 14.08 -4.56 -14.41
N MET A 109 15.06 -4.07 -13.64
CA MET A 109 15.03 -2.73 -13.05
C MET A 109 14.92 -1.65 -14.13
N VAL A 110 15.72 -1.72 -15.19
CA VAL A 110 15.67 -0.74 -16.29
C VAL A 110 14.33 -0.83 -17.04
N PHE A 111 13.86 -2.04 -17.36
CA PHE A 111 12.59 -2.25 -18.03
C PHE A 111 11.42 -1.65 -17.24
N PHE A 112 11.29 -1.98 -15.95
CA PHE A 112 10.23 -1.43 -15.09
C PHE A 112 10.43 0.05 -14.78
N GLY A 113 11.67 0.56 -14.79
CA GLY A 113 11.95 1.99 -14.69
C GLY A 113 11.41 2.78 -15.88
N VAL A 114 11.60 2.27 -17.10
CA VAL A 114 11.05 2.86 -18.34
C VAL A 114 9.53 2.78 -18.35
N VAL A 115 8.96 1.61 -18.02
CA VAL A 115 7.50 1.45 -17.87
C VAL A 115 6.95 2.45 -16.86
N GLY A 116 7.59 2.57 -15.69
CA GLY A 116 7.20 3.53 -14.66
C GLY A 116 7.28 4.98 -15.10
N TYR A 117 8.22 5.35 -15.97
CA TYR A 117 8.29 6.68 -16.56
C TYR A 117 7.06 6.98 -17.43
N PHE A 118 6.66 6.06 -18.32
CA PHE A 118 5.45 6.22 -19.13
C PHE A 118 4.18 6.27 -18.29
N LEU A 119 4.08 5.44 -17.24
CA LEU A 119 2.91 5.46 -16.37
C LEU A 119 2.79 6.75 -15.57
N ARG A 120 3.92 7.35 -15.20
CA ARG A 120 3.95 8.67 -14.57
C ARG A 120 3.50 9.78 -15.52
N GLU A 121 3.88 9.70 -16.79
CA GLU A 121 3.42 10.64 -17.82
C GLU A 121 1.90 10.55 -18.05
N MET A 122 1.32 9.37 -17.85
CA MET A 122 -0.13 9.14 -17.92
C MET A 122 -0.88 9.44 -16.60
N ASP A 123 -0.23 10.11 -15.63
CA ASP A 123 -0.79 10.45 -14.31
C ASP A 123 -1.27 9.24 -13.48
N TYR A 124 -0.75 8.04 -13.73
CA TYR A 124 -1.07 6.90 -12.89
C TYR A 124 -0.38 7.00 -11.52
N PRO A 125 -1.12 6.75 -10.42
CA PRO A 125 -0.53 6.77 -9.09
C PRO A 125 0.42 5.56 -8.94
N MET A 126 1.72 5.85 -8.83
CA MET A 126 2.76 4.81 -8.73
C MET A 126 2.67 3.99 -7.43
N ALA A 127 2.20 4.60 -6.33
CA ALA A 127 2.14 3.94 -5.02
C ALA A 127 1.17 2.74 -4.97
N PRO A 128 -0.08 2.82 -5.45
CA PRO A 128 -0.97 1.67 -5.62
C PRO A 128 -0.39 0.56 -6.50
N LEU A 129 0.41 0.91 -7.50
CA LEU A 129 1.00 -0.04 -8.44
C LEU A 129 2.05 -0.92 -7.77
N VAL A 130 2.96 -0.29 -7.03
CA VAL A 130 3.95 -1.01 -6.20
C VAL A 130 3.25 -1.86 -5.15
N LEU A 131 2.19 -1.35 -4.51
CA LEU A 131 1.39 -2.11 -3.57
C LEU A 131 0.76 -3.34 -4.24
N GLY A 132 0.18 -3.18 -5.44
CA GLY A 132 -0.39 -4.29 -6.20
C GLY A 132 0.62 -5.38 -6.55
N ILE A 133 1.85 -5.01 -6.91
CA ILE A 133 2.92 -5.98 -7.20
C ILE A 133 3.28 -6.79 -5.95
N ILE A 134 3.41 -6.15 -4.79
CA ILE A 134 3.73 -6.84 -3.53
C ILE A 134 2.56 -7.73 -3.09
N LEU A 135 1.32 -7.21 -3.18
CA LEU A 135 0.12 -7.96 -2.81
C LEU A 135 -0.16 -9.11 -3.77
N GLY A 136 0.26 -9.03 -5.03
CA GLY A 136 0.00 -10.05 -6.05
C GLY A 136 0.54 -11.42 -5.65
N ASP A 137 1.78 -11.50 -5.17
CA ASP A 137 2.38 -12.76 -4.70
C ASP A 137 1.66 -13.32 -3.46
N ILE A 138 1.29 -12.44 -2.52
CA ILE A 138 0.51 -12.83 -1.34
C ILE A 138 -0.88 -13.32 -1.76
N LEU A 139 -1.52 -12.64 -2.71
CA LEU A 139 -2.84 -12.99 -3.24
C LEU A 139 -2.80 -14.35 -3.94
N ASP A 140 -1.83 -14.60 -4.82
CA ASP A 140 -1.71 -15.88 -5.54
C ASP A 140 -1.51 -17.06 -4.58
N LYS A 141 -0.61 -16.90 -3.59
CA LYS A 141 -0.37 -17.91 -2.56
C LYS A 141 -1.62 -18.22 -1.75
N ASN A 142 -2.37 -17.19 -1.33
CA ASN A 142 -3.60 -17.38 -0.56
C ASN A 142 -4.73 -17.94 -1.42
N LEU A 143 -4.87 -17.50 -2.68
CA LEU A 143 -5.86 -18.03 -3.62
C LEU A 143 -5.61 -19.52 -3.88
N ARG A 144 -4.37 -19.90 -4.19
CA ARG A 144 -3.97 -21.30 -4.37
C ARG A 144 -4.25 -22.13 -3.12
N ARG A 145 -3.89 -21.62 -1.93
CA ARG A 145 -4.17 -22.29 -0.66
C ARG A 145 -5.67 -22.50 -0.44
N SER A 146 -6.49 -21.50 -0.71
CA SER A 146 -7.95 -21.60 -0.59
C SER A 146 -8.55 -22.60 -1.58
N LEU A 147 -8.08 -22.63 -2.83
CA LEU A 147 -8.54 -23.59 -3.84
C LEU A 147 -8.16 -25.03 -3.49
N ILE A 148 -6.95 -25.25 -2.94
CA ILE A 148 -6.52 -26.57 -2.45
C ILE A 148 -7.41 -27.02 -1.28
N LEU A 149 -7.72 -26.12 -0.35
CA LEU A 149 -8.61 -26.42 0.79
C LEU A 149 -10.07 -26.64 0.39
N SER A 150 -10.45 -26.23 -0.82
CA SER A 150 -11.82 -26.29 -1.34
C SER A 150 -11.98 -27.32 -2.45
N ASP A 151 -11.00 -28.23 -2.61
CA ASP A 151 -10.95 -29.25 -3.68
C ASP A 151 -11.21 -28.68 -5.10
N GLY A 152 -10.74 -27.47 -5.35
CA GLY A 152 -10.88 -26.78 -6.64
C GLY A 152 -12.25 -26.11 -6.88
N HIS A 153 -13.19 -26.19 -5.95
CA HIS A 153 -14.48 -25.51 -6.08
C HIS A 153 -14.41 -24.05 -5.61
N LEU A 154 -14.95 -23.12 -6.41
CA LEU A 154 -15.09 -21.69 -6.08
C LEU A 154 -16.31 -21.39 -5.19
N ALA A 155 -17.13 -22.40 -4.89
CA ALA A 155 -18.32 -22.28 -4.05
C ALA A 155 -18.10 -21.65 -2.65
N PRO A 156 -16.99 -21.90 -1.91
CA PRO A 156 -16.79 -21.30 -0.60
C PRO A 156 -16.57 -19.79 -0.63
N PHE A 157 -16.17 -19.19 -1.76
CA PHE A 157 -16.08 -17.73 -1.87
C PHE A 157 -17.46 -17.05 -1.77
N PHE A 158 -18.52 -17.72 -2.23
CA PHE A 158 -19.90 -17.21 -2.17
C PHE A 158 -20.64 -17.66 -0.90
N ASN A 159 -20.21 -18.75 -0.26
CA ASN A 159 -20.83 -19.21 0.99
C ASN A 159 -20.30 -18.51 2.24
N GLN A 160 -19.11 -17.90 2.19
CA GLN A 160 -18.57 -17.16 3.34
C GLN A 160 -19.21 -15.77 3.45
N PRO A 161 -19.98 -15.49 4.52
CA PRO A 161 -20.70 -14.21 4.66
C PRO A 161 -19.73 -13.02 4.72
N ILE A 162 -18.54 -13.18 5.30
CA ILE A 162 -17.51 -12.13 5.37
C ILE A 162 -16.91 -11.84 3.99
N GLY A 163 -16.63 -12.88 3.19
CA GLY A 163 -16.10 -12.74 1.84
C GLY A 163 -17.09 -12.04 0.91
N LEU A 164 -18.37 -12.38 1.03
CA LEU A 164 -19.45 -11.79 0.24
C LEU A 164 -19.66 -10.32 0.60
N VAL A 165 -19.66 -9.96 1.89
CA VAL A 165 -19.73 -8.55 2.34
C VAL A 165 -18.54 -7.75 1.80
N LEU A 166 -17.31 -8.26 1.94
CA LEU A 166 -16.11 -7.59 1.43
C LEU A 166 -16.17 -7.41 -0.09
N PHE A 167 -16.59 -8.44 -0.83
CA PHE A 167 -16.75 -8.38 -2.29
C PHE A 167 -17.73 -7.31 -2.72
N PHE A 168 -18.91 -7.24 -2.08
CA PHE A 168 -19.90 -6.19 -2.35
C PHE A 168 -19.37 -4.80 -2.00
N VAL A 169 -18.67 -4.64 -0.88
CA VAL A 169 -18.05 -3.36 -0.50
C VAL A 169 -17.00 -2.94 -1.53
N THR A 170 -16.14 -3.86 -1.98
CA THR A 170 -15.16 -3.59 -3.02
C THR A 170 -15.84 -3.18 -4.33
N LEU A 171 -16.88 -3.90 -4.74
CA LEU A 171 -17.66 -3.58 -5.94
C LEU A 171 -18.28 -2.18 -5.84
N LEU A 172 -18.86 -1.83 -4.68
CA LEU A 172 -19.48 -0.55 -4.42
C LEU A 172 -18.46 0.59 -4.44
N VAL A 173 -17.27 0.39 -3.87
CA VAL A 173 -16.16 1.37 -3.92
C VAL A 173 -15.69 1.60 -5.35
N ILE A 174 -15.53 0.53 -6.14
CA ILE A 174 -15.12 0.63 -7.55
C ILE A 174 -16.18 1.39 -8.35
N LEU A 175 -17.46 1.04 -8.20
CA LEU A 175 -18.57 1.72 -8.85
C LEU A 175 -18.65 3.20 -8.45
N SER A 176 -18.48 3.51 -7.16
CA SER A 176 -18.47 4.89 -6.63
C SER A 176 -17.34 5.76 -7.20
N LYS A 177 -16.19 5.15 -7.54
CA LYS A 177 -15.04 5.83 -8.15
C LYS A 177 -15.13 5.95 -9.67
N MET A 178 -16.07 5.25 -10.31
CA MET A 178 -16.26 5.34 -11.75
C MET A 178 -16.94 6.66 -12.11
N LYS A 179 -16.30 7.48 -12.96
CA LYS A 179 -16.74 8.84 -13.33
C LYS A 179 -18.21 8.90 -13.81
N TRP A 180 -18.69 7.84 -14.46
CA TRP A 180 -20.07 7.70 -14.91
C TRP A 180 -21.10 7.62 -13.76
N PHE A 181 -20.78 6.88 -12.69
CA PHE A 181 -21.65 6.75 -11.51
C PHE A 181 -21.70 8.04 -10.69
N GLN A 182 -20.58 8.77 -10.62
CA GLN A 182 -20.53 10.08 -9.96
C GLN A 182 -21.41 11.10 -10.66
N ASN A 183 -21.44 11.10 -12.00
CA ASN A 183 -22.31 11.99 -12.77
C ASN A 183 -23.79 11.64 -12.59
N ILE A 184 -24.15 10.36 -12.51
CA ILE A 184 -25.54 9.92 -12.23
C ILE A 184 -25.96 10.31 -10.81
N MET A 185 -25.09 10.12 -9.82
CA MET A 185 -25.38 10.44 -8.42
C MET A 185 -25.49 11.95 -8.19
N LEU A 186 -24.67 12.76 -8.89
CA LEU A 186 -24.80 14.22 -8.92
C LEU A 186 -26.10 14.66 -9.60
N GLY A 187 -26.51 14.00 -10.69
CA GLY A 187 -27.80 14.21 -11.34
C GLY A 187 -28.98 13.92 -10.41
N LEU A 188 -28.92 12.83 -9.65
CA LEU A 188 -29.95 12.47 -8.66
C LEU A 188 -29.99 13.47 -7.49
N LYS A 189 -28.82 13.91 -7.00
CA LYS A 189 -28.72 14.91 -5.92
C LYS A 189 -29.28 16.26 -6.33
N ASN A 190 -29.09 16.67 -7.59
CA ASN A 190 -29.70 17.88 -8.15
C ASN A 190 -31.22 17.73 -8.34
N LEU A 191 -31.72 16.53 -8.65
CA LEU A 191 -33.16 16.25 -8.75
C LEU A 191 -33.88 16.30 -7.39
N ILE A 192 -33.20 15.91 -6.31
CA ILE A 192 -33.76 15.88 -4.94
C ILE A 192 -33.64 17.26 -4.23
N THR A 193 -32.67 18.10 -4.61
CA THR A 193 -32.44 19.41 -3.97
C THR A 193 -33.17 20.59 -4.64
N THR A 194 -33.64 20.43 -5.87
CA THR A 194 -34.46 21.45 -6.57
C THR A 194 -35.79 21.81 -5.89
N PRO A 195 -36.56 20.91 -5.23
CA PRO A 195 -37.81 21.31 -4.57
C PRO A 195 -37.59 22.13 -3.29
N PHE A 196 -36.44 22.02 -2.61
CA PHE A 196 -36.17 22.74 -1.36
C PHE A 196 -35.68 24.19 -1.55
N ARG A 197 -35.22 24.57 -2.74
CA ARG A 197 -34.77 25.95 -3.02
C ARG A 197 -35.90 26.88 -3.45
N LYS A 198 -37.02 26.35 -3.96
CA LYS A 198 -38.15 27.16 -4.46
C LYS A 198 -39.05 27.73 -3.35
N ASN A 199 -38.97 27.22 -2.12
CA ASN A 199 -39.88 27.60 -1.02
C ASN A 199 -39.26 28.56 0.01
N LYS A 200 -38.16 29.25 -0.34
CA LYS A 200 -37.45 30.21 0.53
C LYS A 200 -37.50 31.67 0.03
N GLU A 201 -38.26 31.96 -1.02
CA GLU A 201 -38.44 33.32 -1.57
C GLU A 201 -39.91 33.77 -1.62
N VAL A 202 -40.70 33.45 -0.61
CA VAL A 202 -42.01 34.10 -0.36
C VAL A 202 -42.02 34.68 1.04
#